data_AF-A0A496B8M3-F1
#
_entry.id   AF-A0A496B8M3-F1
#
_cell.length_a   1.000
_cell.length_b   1.000
_cell.length_c   1.000
_cell.angle_alpha   90.00
_cell.angle_beta   90.00
_cell.angle_gamma   90.00
#
_symmetry.space_group_name_H-M   'P 1'
#
loop_
_entity.id
_entity.type
_entity.pdbx_description
1 polymer ?
#
loop_
_entity_poly.entity_id
_entity_poly.type
_entity_poly.pdbx_seq_one_letter_code
_entity_poly.pdbx_strand_id
1 'polypeptide(L)'
;MTSAKIGNFFFKIRSYTPIPFIFALLYFANPAWYTVAIGAPFIVVGEFLRIWAVGYAGASTRARTLGAARDLVTTGPYSYVRNPLYLGNFLLSFGVCLVANVYWLVAVLIVGYFFQYLPIIALEEAYLSESCGQIYQAYRERVPRFLPRFFPYPEPSTHDFSWTRAIKSEKRTLTAIVCVVGLIFARQLIDVL
;
A
#
# COMPACT_ATOMS: atom_id res chain seq x y z
N MET A 1 0.64 24.42 -9.78
CA MET A 1 0.87 23.15 -10.51
C MET A 1 -0.48 22.46 -10.72
N THR A 2 -0.77 21.89 -11.89
CA THR A 2 -2.01 21.13 -12.11
C THR A 2 -2.03 19.87 -11.24
N SER A 3 -3.22 19.44 -10.79
CA SER A 3 -3.40 18.24 -9.94
C SER A 3 -2.70 17.00 -10.53
N ALA A 4 -2.74 16.84 -11.86
CA ALA A 4 -2.06 15.77 -12.58
C ALA A 4 -0.52 15.81 -12.47
N LYS A 5 0.10 17.00 -12.48
CA LYS A 5 1.56 17.15 -12.31
C LYS A 5 2.00 16.74 -10.91
N ILE A 6 1.20 17.07 -9.89
CA ILE A 6 1.48 16.71 -8.48
C ILE A 6 1.36 15.19 -8.29
N GLY A 7 0.28 14.58 -8.79
CA GLY A 7 0.11 13.11 -8.76
C GLY A 7 1.26 12.37 -9.43
N ASN A 8 1.69 12.81 -10.62
CA ASN A 8 2.79 12.18 -11.36
C ASN A 8 4.14 12.33 -10.64
N PHE A 9 4.37 13.48 -10.00
CA PHE A 9 5.56 13.69 -9.17
C PHE A 9 5.61 12.69 -8.00
N PHE A 10 4.54 12.60 -7.21
CA PHE A 10 4.45 11.63 -6.10
C PHE A 10 4.53 10.18 -6.58
N PHE A 11 3.92 9.87 -7.74
CA PHE A 11 3.98 8.54 -8.34
C PHE A 11 5.41 8.10 -8.67
N LYS A 12 6.25 9.00 -9.19
CA LYS A 12 7.65 8.67 -9.52
C LYS A 12 8.52 8.53 -8.27
N ILE A 13 8.32 9.37 -7.28
CA ILE A 13 9.15 9.39 -6.06
C ILE A 13 8.66 8.42 -4.97
N ARG A 14 7.48 7.80 -5.11
CA ARG A 14 6.85 6.94 -4.08
C ARG A 14 7.73 5.83 -3.52
N SER A 15 8.74 5.38 -4.25
CA SER A 15 9.69 4.36 -3.78
C SER A 15 10.75 4.90 -2.81
N TYR A 16 10.97 6.21 -2.81
CA TYR A 16 11.97 6.90 -1.99
C TYR A 16 11.35 7.67 -0.81
N THR A 17 10.07 8.04 -0.90
CA THR A 17 9.37 8.74 0.19
C THR A 17 9.42 8.03 1.56
N PRO A 18 9.45 6.68 1.65
CA PRO A 18 9.55 6.02 2.96
C PRO A 18 10.95 6.09 3.58
N ILE A 19 11.99 6.50 2.86
CA ILE A 19 13.38 6.39 3.34
C ILE A 19 13.62 7.27 4.59
N PRO A 20 13.31 8.58 4.59
CA PRO A 20 13.48 9.41 5.78
C PRO A 20 12.62 8.93 6.96
N PHE A 21 11.42 8.43 6.66
CA PHE A 21 10.52 7.85 7.64
C PHE A 21 11.11 6.60 8.31
N ILE A 22 11.72 5.71 7.53
CA ILE A 22 12.40 4.51 8.03
C ILE A 22 13.61 4.91 8.89
N PHE A 23 14.40 5.90 8.49
CA PHE A 23 15.53 6.37 9.31
C PHE A 23 15.07 6.93 10.66
N ALA A 24 14.04 7.79 10.67
CA ALA A 24 13.46 8.29 11.91
C ALA A 24 12.92 7.13 12.78
N LEU A 25 12.21 6.19 12.17
CA LEU A 25 11.66 5.02 12.84
C LEU A 25 12.75 4.18 13.49
N LEU A 26 13.83 3.86 12.77
CA LEU A 26 14.97 3.12 13.30
C LEU A 26 15.73 3.92 14.37
N TYR A 27 15.79 5.25 14.25
CA TYR A 27 16.45 6.10 15.23
C TYR A 27 15.72 6.14 16.59
N PHE A 28 14.39 6.05 16.59
CA PHE A 28 13.59 6.10 17.81
C PHE A 28 13.02 4.73 18.24
N ALA A 29 13.37 3.65 17.53
CA ALA A 29 12.83 2.32 17.77
C ALA A 29 13.20 1.82 19.18
N ASN A 30 12.18 1.38 19.93
CA ASN A 30 12.33 0.72 21.22
C ASN A 30 11.30 -0.42 21.36
N PRO A 31 11.44 -1.49 20.55
CA PRO A 31 10.42 -2.53 20.44
C PRO A 31 10.26 -3.32 21.75
N ALA A 32 9.07 -3.82 22.02
CA ALA A 32 8.84 -4.73 23.13
C ALA A 32 7.96 -5.90 22.65
N TRP A 33 7.99 -7.03 23.36
CA TRP A 33 7.24 -8.22 22.93
C TRP A 33 5.74 -7.94 22.71
N TYR A 34 5.14 -7.08 23.53
CA TYR A 34 3.72 -6.71 23.41
C TYR A 34 3.46 -5.79 22.21
N THR A 35 4.39 -4.88 21.89
CA THR A 35 4.24 -4.01 20.70
C THR A 35 4.37 -4.82 19.42
N VAL A 36 5.21 -5.86 19.45
CA VAL A 36 5.32 -6.85 18.37
C VAL A 36 4.01 -7.64 18.24
N ALA A 37 3.46 -8.14 19.34
CA ALA A 37 2.21 -8.90 19.33
C ALA A 37 1.03 -8.06 18.76
N ILE A 38 1.00 -6.77 19.04
CA ILE A 38 -0.04 -5.85 18.54
C ILE A 38 0.24 -5.42 17.09
N GLY A 39 1.49 -5.13 16.73
CA GLY A 39 1.86 -4.59 15.43
C GLY A 39 1.98 -5.63 14.31
N ALA A 40 2.45 -6.84 14.62
CA ALA A 40 2.65 -7.90 13.64
C ALA A 40 1.37 -8.29 12.87
N PRO A 41 0.17 -8.40 13.50
CA PRO A 41 -1.07 -8.63 12.77
C PRO A 41 -1.33 -7.59 11.66
N PHE A 42 -1.06 -6.30 11.90
CA PHE A 42 -1.24 -5.26 10.89
C PHE A 42 -0.26 -5.41 9.71
N ILE A 43 0.99 -5.81 9.99
CA ILE A 43 1.99 -6.10 8.95
C ILE A 43 1.52 -7.28 8.09
N VAL A 44 1.07 -8.37 8.73
CA VAL A 44 0.61 -9.58 8.04
C VAL A 44 -0.64 -9.30 7.20
N VAL A 45 -1.64 -8.62 7.76
CA VAL A 45 -2.87 -8.27 7.03
C VAL A 45 -2.58 -7.30 5.90
N GLY A 46 -1.73 -6.30 6.14
CA GLY A 46 -1.31 -5.34 5.12
C GLY A 46 -0.61 -6.01 3.95
N GLU A 47 0.35 -6.89 4.22
CA GLU A 47 1.08 -7.62 3.18
C GLU A 47 0.19 -8.65 2.47
N PHE A 48 -0.68 -9.35 3.20
CA PHE A 48 -1.67 -10.24 2.60
C PHE A 48 -2.57 -9.50 1.61
N LEU A 49 -3.10 -8.34 1.99
CA LEU A 49 -3.94 -7.52 1.11
C LEU A 49 -3.18 -7.08 -0.15
N ARG A 50 -1.88 -6.77 -0.03
CA ARG A 50 -1.03 -6.43 -1.17
C ARG A 50 -0.80 -7.62 -2.10
N ILE A 51 -0.45 -8.78 -1.56
CA ILE A 51 -0.26 -10.02 -2.33
C ILE A 51 -1.55 -10.37 -3.08
N TRP A 52 -2.69 -10.28 -2.38
CA TRP A 52 -4.00 -10.52 -2.96
C TRP A 52 -4.28 -9.55 -4.11
N ALA A 53 -4.04 -8.25 -3.93
CA ALA A 53 -4.28 -7.24 -4.94
C ALA A 53 -3.39 -7.39 -6.18
N VAL A 54 -2.09 -7.56 -5.98
CA VAL A 54 -1.15 -7.69 -7.11
C VAL A 54 -1.32 -9.01 -7.85
N GLY A 55 -1.79 -10.06 -7.16
CA GLY A 55 -2.16 -11.31 -7.81
C GLY A 55 -3.23 -11.17 -8.88
N TYR A 56 -4.18 -10.23 -8.71
CA TYR A 56 -5.19 -9.90 -9.72
C TYR A 56 -4.71 -8.85 -10.72
N ALA A 57 -4.22 -7.70 -10.22
CA ALA A 57 -3.87 -6.56 -11.07
C ALA A 57 -2.58 -6.74 -11.90
N GLY A 58 -1.69 -7.63 -11.47
CA GLY A 58 -0.41 -7.88 -12.13
C GLY A 58 0.62 -6.77 -11.95
N ALA A 59 1.73 -6.89 -12.68
CA ALA A 59 2.91 -6.02 -12.56
C ALA A 59 2.70 -4.58 -13.08
N SER A 60 1.56 -4.31 -13.73
CA SER A 60 1.14 -2.97 -14.17
C SER A 60 1.00 -1.98 -13.00
N THR A 61 0.70 -2.48 -11.80
CA THR A 61 0.65 -1.69 -10.55
C THR A 61 2.01 -1.10 -10.14
N ARG A 62 3.12 -1.74 -10.55
CA ARG A 62 4.51 -1.28 -10.30
C ARG A 62 5.16 -0.61 -11.52
N ALA A 63 4.46 -0.52 -12.66
CA ALA A 63 4.96 0.21 -13.81
C ALA A 63 5.21 1.68 -13.43
N ARG A 64 6.34 2.24 -13.89
CA ARG A 64 6.65 3.68 -13.74
C ARG A 64 5.91 4.55 -14.76
N THR A 65 5.02 3.94 -15.53
CA THR A 65 4.25 4.54 -16.61
C THR A 65 2.77 4.41 -16.28
N LEU A 66 2.06 5.54 -16.23
CA LEU A 66 0.59 5.54 -16.20
C LEU A 66 0.08 4.82 -17.46
N GLY A 67 -0.89 3.91 -17.27
CA GLY A 67 -1.56 3.21 -18.38
C GLY A 67 -1.01 1.84 -18.79
N ALA A 68 -0.18 1.20 -17.97
CA ALA A 68 0.22 -0.20 -18.21
C ALA A 68 -0.89 -1.23 -17.90
N ALA A 69 -1.97 -0.84 -17.20
CA ALA A 69 -3.16 -1.64 -17.00
C ALA A 69 -4.22 -1.17 -18.01
N ARG A 70 -4.41 -1.92 -19.08
CA ARG A 70 -5.42 -1.59 -20.12
C ARG A 70 -6.86 -1.81 -19.64
N ASP A 71 -7.06 -2.57 -18.56
CA ASP A 71 -8.38 -3.03 -18.13
C ASP A 71 -8.63 -2.79 -16.65
N LEU A 72 -9.88 -2.43 -16.31
CA LEU A 72 -10.34 -2.23 -14.94
C LEU A 72 -10.39 -3.55 -14.18
N VAL A 73 -9.69 -3.63 -13.06
CA VAL A 73 -9.71 -4.78 -12.15
C VAL A 73 -10.78 -4.54 -11.09
N THR A 74 -11.84 -5.36 -11.09
CA THR A 74 -12.94 -5.29 -10.10
C THR A 74 -13.06 -6.58 -9.26
N THR A 75 -12.12 -7.50 -9.42
CA THR A 75 -12.10 -8.83 -8.77
C THR A 75 -11.10 -8.88 -7.60
N GLY A 76 -11.29 -9.84 -6.70
CA GLY A 76 -10.42 -9.99 -5.52
C GLY A 76 -10.59 -8.83 -4.55
N PRO A 77 -9.53 -8.23 -4.01
CA PRO A 77 -9.68 -7.14 -3.05
C PRO A 77 -10.26 -5.86 -3.68
N TYR A 78 -10.14 -5.72 -5.01
CA TYR A 78 -10.72 -4.60 -5.74
C TYR A 78 -12.26 -4.62 -5.71
N SER A 79 -12.90 -5.76 -5.46
CA SER A 79 -14.35 -5.80 -5.28
C SER A 79 -14.82 -5.16 -3.96
N TYR A 80 -13.90 -4.94 -3.02
CA TYR A 80 -14.20 -4.41 -1.67
C TYR A 80 -13.69 -2.97 -1.47
N VAL A 81 -12.59 -2.59 -2.10
CA VAL A 81 -12.02 -1.25 -2.02
C VAL A 81 -11.30 -0.93 -3.31
N ARG A 82 -11.39 0.30 -3.81
CA ARG A 82 -10.77 0.67 -5.10
C ARG A 82 -9.24 0.66 -5.07
N ASN A 83 -8.66 0.87 -3.89
CA ASN A 83 -7.22 1.08 -3.70
C ASN A 83 -6.61 0.12 -2.66
N PRO A 84 -6.75 -1.20 -2.83
CA PRO A 84 -6.34 -2.17 -1.81
C PRO A 84 -4.83 -2.18 -1.57
N LEU A 85 -4.02 -1.87 -2.58
CA LEU A 85 -2.57 -1.71 -2.44
C LEU A 85 -2.18 -0.58 -1.50
N TYR A 86 -2.85 0.57 -1.61
CA TYR A 86 -2.57 1.72 -0.75
C TYR A 86 -3.06 1.48 0.68
N LEU A 87 -4.21 0.82 0.83
CA LEU A 87 -4.67 0.35 2.15
C LEU A 87 -3.67 -0.63 2.78
N GLY A 88 -3.17 -1.59 2.01
CA GLY A 88 -2.15 -2.54 2.47
C GLY A 88 -0.84 -1.86 2.85
N ASN A 89 -0.39 -0.85 2.09
CA ASN A 89 0.77 -0.01 2.44
C ASN A 89 0.55 0.70 3.78
N PHE A 90 -0.63 1.27 4.00
CA PHE A 90 -0.96 1.95 5.25
C PHE A 90 -0.91 0.98 6.44
N LEU A 91 -1.58 -0.17 6.34
CA LEU A 91 -1.60 -1.20 7.40
C LEU A 91 -0.20 -1.72 7.72
N LEU A 92 0.60 -1.98 6.68
CA LEU A 92 1.99 -2.41 6.83
C LEU A 92 2.82 -1.35 7.58
N SER A 93 2.81 -0.10 7.11
CA SER A 93 3.56 0.98 7.76
C SER A 93 3.08 1.26 9.18
N PHE A 94 1.76 1.17 9.41
CA PHE A 94 1.16 1.32 10.73
C PHE A 94 1.65 0.22 11.68
N GLY A 95 1.61 -1.05 11.25
CA GLY A 95 2.13 -2.18 12.01
C GLY A 95 3.62 -2.03 12.34
N VAL A 96 4.44 -1.52 11.41
CA VAL A 96 5.87 -1.25 11.66
C VAL A 96 6.07 -0.16 12.72
N CYS A 97 5.24 0.90 12.74
CA CYS A 97 5.29 1.93 13.80
C CYS A 97 4.99 1.33 15.17
N LEU A 98 3.99 0.44 15.23
CA LEU A 98 3.62 -0.26 16.45
C LEU A 98 4.74 -1.18 16.90
N VAL A 99 5.25 -2.05 16.02
CA VAL A 99 6.39 -2.94 16.33
C VAL A 99 7.57 -2.14 16.89
N ALA A 100 7.94 -1.04 16.23
CA ALA A 100 9.03 -0.16 16.65
C ALA A 100 8.76 0.62 17.95
N ASN A 101 7.52 0.59 18.46
CA ASN A 101 7.08 1.35 19.64
C ASN A 101 7.22 2.87 19.47
N VAL A 102 6.97 3.39 18.27
CA VAL A 102 7.14 4.82 17.93
C VAL A 102 5.78 5.44 17.56
N TYR A 103 4.89 5.60 18.54
CA TYR A 103 3.50 6.01 18.28
C TYR A 103 3.36 7.41 17.66
N TRP A 104 4.28 8.34 17.96
CA TRP A 104 4.20 9.68 17.37
C TRP A 104 4.41 9.67 15.85
N LEU A 105 5.14 8.67 15.31
CA LEU A 105 5.27 8.47 13.87
C LEU A 105 3.98 8.01 13.20
N VAL A 106 2.98 7.53 13.95
CA VAL A 106 1.65 7.21 13.40
C VAL A 106 0.97 8.47 12.88
N ALA A 107 1.08 9.60 13.59
CA ALA A 107 0.52 10.86 13.12
C ALA A 107 1.21 11.34 11.82
N VAL A 108 2.55 11.24 11.79
CA VAL A 108 3.36 11.55 10.59
C VAL A 108 2.98 10.64 9.43
N LEU A 109 2.78 9.34 9.70
CA LEU A 109 2.34 8.35 8.72
C LEU A 109 0.96 8.71 8.15
N ILE A 110 -0.02 9.05 8.98
CA ILE A 110 -1.38 9.41 8.52
C ILE A 110 -1.32 10.63 7.61
N VAL A 111 -0.63 11.70 8.05
CA VAL A 111 -0.50 12.93 7.25
C VAL A 111 0.25 12.66 5.95
N GLY A 112 1.40 11.97 6.02
CA GLY A 112 2.21 11.62 4.86
C GLY A 112 1.47 10.70 3.88
N TYR A 113 0.68 9.76 4.39
CA TYR A 113 -0.16 8.87 3.59
C TYR A 113 -1.17 9.66 2.76
N PHE A 114 -1.97 10.52 3.39
CA PHE A 114 -2.96 11.31 2.65
C PHE A 114 -2.29 12.30 1.70
N PHE A 115 -1.21 12.95 2.13
CA PHE A 115 -0.47 13.90 1.29
C PHE A 115 0.13 13.26 0.04
N GLN A 116 0.68 12.05 0.16
CA GLN A 116 1.28 11.32 -0.96
C GLN A 116 0.24 10.60 -1.82
N TYR A 117 -0.69 9.86 -1.22
CA TYR A 117 -1.56 8.95 -1.94
C TYR A 117 -2.82 9.61 -2.49
N LEU A 118 -3.35 10.70 -1.89
CA LEU A 118 -4.51 11.39 -2.48
C LEU A 118 -4.25 11.89 -3.92
N PRO A 119 -3.12 12.57 -4.21
CA PRO A 119 -2.82 13.00 -5.58
C PRO A 119 -2.56 11.83 -6.54
N ILE A 120 -1.93 10.76 -6.07
CA ILE A 120 -1.68 9.55 -6.87
C ILE A 120 -3.02 8.88 -7.24
N ILE A 121 -3.88 8.64 -6.25
CA ILE A 121 -5.19 8.03 -6.46
C ILE A 121 -6.03 8.91 -7.39
N ALA A 122 -6.07 10.23 -7.17
CA ALA A 122 -6.83 11.12 -8.05
C ALA A 122 -6.37 11.04 -9.51
N LEU A 123 -5.05 10.91 -9.74
CA LEU A 123 -4.49 10.74 -11.07
C LEU A 123 -4.86 9.37 -11.69
N GLU A 124 -4.76 8.29 -10.93
CA GLU A 124 -5.12 6.94 -11.38
C GLU A 124 -6.64 6.84 -11.68
N GLU A 125 -7.48 7.43 -10.83
CA GLU A 125 -8.93 7.47 -11.03
C GLU A 125 -9.33 8.34 -12.24
N ALA A 126 -8.61 9.42 -12.52
CA ALA A 126 -8.83 10.22 -13.73
C ALA A 126 -8.50 9.41 -14.99
N TYR A 127 -7.35 8.72 -14.99
CA TYR A 127 -6.97 7.84 -16.08
C TYR A 127 -7.98 6.71 -16.33
N LEU A 128 -8.49 6.08 -15.27
CA LEU A 128 -9.54 5.05 -15.37
C LEU A 128 -10.88 5.63 -15.86
N SER A 129 -11.21 6.86 -15.47
CA SER A 129 -12.41 7.55 -15.97
C SER A 129 -12.32 7.83 -17.46
N GLU A 130 -11.15 8.25 -17.95
CA GLU A 130 -10.91 8.50 -19.38
C GLU A 130 -10.88 7.20 -20.20
N SER A 131 -10.24 6.15 -19.67
CA SER A 131 -9.99 4.91 -20.43
C SER A 131 -11.18 3.93 -20.39
N CYS A 132 -11.87 3.83 -19.26
CA CYS A 132 -12.95 2.85 -19.04
C CYS A 132 -14.36 3.48 -19.02
N GLY A 133 -14.45 4.82 -19.00
CA GLY A 133 -15.72 5.55 -19.12
C GLY A 133 -16.79 5.11 -18.11
N GLN A 134 -17.97 4.75 -18.62
CA GLN A 134 -19.14 4.37 -17.82
C GLN A 134 -18.89 3.13 -16.93
N ILE A 135 -18.07 2.18 -17.38
CA ILE A 135 -17.76 0.97 -16.60
C ILE A 135 -17.06 1.36 -15.29
N TYR A 136 -16.12 2.29 -15.36
CA TYR A 136 -15.45 2.78 -14.15
C TYR A 136 -16.36 3.62 -13.27
N GLN A 137 -17.28 4.41 -13.83
CA GLN A 137 -18.24 5.19 -13.04
C GLN A 137 -19.16 4.26 -12.22
N ALA A 138 -19.75 3.24 -12.84
CA ALA A 138 -20.59 2.25 -12.15
C ALA A 138 -19.84 1.53 -11.02
N TYR A 139 -18.57 1.17 -11.27
CA TYR A 139 -17.70 0.60 -10.24
C TYR A 139 -17.41 1.58 -9.10
N ARG A 140 -17.06 2.84 -9.42
CA ARG A 140 -16.73 3.90 -8.47
C ARG A 140 -17.90 4.27 -7.55
N GLU A 141 -19.13 4.25 -8.04
CA GLU A 141 -20.33 4.51 -7.25
C GLU A 141 -20.58 3.44 -6.20
N ARG A 142 -20.23 2.19 -6.49
CA ARG A 142 -20.50 1.05 -5.61
C ARG A 142 -19.30 0.66 -4.74
N VAL A 143 -18.08 0.97 -5.13
CA VAL A 143 -16.87 0.56 -4.41
C VAL A 143 -16.18 1.79 -3.78
N PRO A 144 -16.03 1.82 -2.44
CA PRO A 144 -15.41 2.94 -1.73
C PRO A 144 -13.91 3.07 -2.04
N ARG A 145 -13.39 4.29 -1.86
CA ARG A 145 -11.98 4.62 -2.16
C ARG A 145 -11.00 4.05 -1.13
N PHE A 146 -11.35 4.08 0.16
CA PHE A 146 -10.43 3.82 1.28
C PHE A 146 -10.90 2.72 2.24
N LEU A 147 -12.15 2.76 2.68
CA LEU A 147 -12.69 1.81 3.65
C LEU A 147 -13.35 0.64 2.92
N PRO A 148 -12.93 -0.61 3.13
CA PRO A 148 -13.55 -1.75 2.47
C PRO A 148 -15.04 -1.88 2.80
N ARG A 149 -15.85 -2.22 1.79
CA ARG A 149 -17.22 -2.70 2.00
C ARG A 149 -17.22 -4.16 2.45
N PHE A 150 -18.32 -4.63 3.03
CA PHE A 150 -18.44 -6.01 3.52
C PHE A 150 -18.79 -7.03 2.43
N PHE A 151 -19.53 -6.62 1.40
CA PHE A 151 -19.95 -7.48 0.29
C PHE A 151 -19.18 -7.13 -0.97
N PRO A 152 -18.78 -8.09 -1.81
CA PRO A 152 -18.06 -7.81 -3.03
C PRO A 152 -18.92 -7.05 -4.06
N TYR A 153 -18.26 -6.31 -4.94
CA TYR A 153 -18.84 -5.75 -6.16
C TYR A 153 -19.44 -6.87 -7.03
N PRO A 154 -20.70 -6.74 -7.51
CA PRO A 154 -21.43 -7.83 -8.15
C PRO A 154 -20.99 -8.14 -9.59
N GLU A 155 -20.22 -7.26 -10.23
CA GLU A 155 -19.76 -7.42 -11.62
C GLU A 155 -18.22 -7.60 -11.65
N PRO A 156 -17.72 -8.80 -11.31
CA PRO A 156 -16.28 -9.08 -11.33
C PRO A 156 -15.74 -9.03 -12.77
N SER A 157 -14.53 -8.52 -12.94
CA SER A 157 -13.84 -8.55 -14.23
C SER A 157 -13.15 -9.90 -14.46
N THR A 158 -12.77 -10.17 -15.71
CA THR A 158 -12.19 -11.45 -16.16
C THR A 158 -10.76 -11.72 -15.66
N HIS A 159 -10.25 -10.91 -14.74
CA HIS A 159 -8.89 -11.06 -14.22
C HIS A 159 -8.82 -12.21 -13.23
N ASP A 160 -7.97 -13.19 -13.54
CA ASP A 160 -7.67 -14.30 -12.64
C ASP A 160 -6.50 -14.00 -11.72
N PHE A 161 -6.46 -14.68 -10.58
CA PHE A 161 -5.35 -14.61 -9.64
C PHE A 161 -4.11 -15.35 -10.16
N SER A 162 -2.93 -14.80 -9.94
CA SER A 162 -1.66 -15.45 -10.30
C SER A 162 -0.60 -15.33 -9.21
N TRP A 163 -0.20 -16.48 -8.66
CA TRP A 163 0.88 -16.60 -7.68
C TRP A 163 2.22 -16.08 -8.20
N THR A 164 2.57 -16.41 -9.45
CA THR A 164 3.83 -15.96 -10.06
C THR A 164 3.90 -14.43 -10.12
N ARG A 165 2.79 -13.76 -10.45
CA ARG A 165 2.71 -12.29 -10.46
C ARG A 165 2.80 -11.70 -9.06
N ALA A 166 2.09 -12.30 -8.10
CA ALA A 166 2.06 -11.84 -6.71
C ALA A 166 3.47 -11.91 -6.08
N ILE A 167 4.11 -13.08 -6.12
CA ILE A 167 5.43 -13.32 -5.52
C ILE A 167 6.52 -12.46 -6.18
N LYS A 168 6.53 -12.38 -7.52
CA LYS A 168 7.52 -11.57 -8.24
C LYS A 168 7.44 -10.09 -7.87
N SER A 169 6.22 -9.59 -7.69
CA SER A 169 5.99 -8.19 -7.38
C SER A 169 6.32 -7.89 -5.92
N GLU A 170 5.87 -8.73 -4.98
CA GLU A 170 6.03 -8.47 -3.55
C GLU A 170 7.40 -8.85 -2.99
N LYS A 171 8.27 -9.54 -3.74
CA LYS A 171 9.64 -9.86 -3.31
C LYS A 171 10.38 -8.67 -2.69
N ARG A 172 10.30 -7.47 -3.31
CA ARG A 172 10.96 -6.26 -2.78
C ARG A 172 10.33 -5.78 -1.46
N THR A 173 9.02 -5.90 -1.32
CA THR A 173 8.31 -5.50 -0.10
C THR A 173 8.68 -6.45 1.04
N LEU A 174 8.62 -7.76 0.80
CA LEU A 174 8.98 -8.79 1.76
C LEU A 174 10.42 -8.62 2.25
N THR A 175 11.37 -8.39 1.34
CA THR A 175 12.76 -8.08 1.72
C THR A 175 12.83 -6.83 2.58
N ALA A 176 12.12 -5.76 2.21
CA ALA A 176 12.11 -4.52 3.01
C ALA A 176 11.51 -4.73 4.41
N ILE A 177 10.41 -5.48 4.56
CA ILE A 177 9.81 -5.81 5.86
C ILE A 177 10.85 -6.55 6.72
N VAL A 178 11.45 -7.62 6.18
CA VAL A 178 12.45 -8.42 6.92
C VAL A 178 13.65 -7.57 7.33
N CYS A 179 14.16 -6.73 6.43
CA CYS A 179 15.27 -5.83 6.74
C CYS A 179 14.90 -4.80 7.81
N VAL A 180 13.76 -4.10 7.68
CA VAL A 180 13.36 -3.05 8.64
C VAL A 180 13.06 -3.65 10.00
N VAL A 181 12.28 -4.74 10.06
CA VAL A 181 11.98 -5.43 11.33
C VAL A 181 13.26 -6.00 11.95
N GLY A 182 14.14 -6.62 11.16
CA GLY A 182 15.44 -7.09 11.64
C GLY A 182 16.31 -5.98 12.21
N LEU A 183 16.38 -4.82 11.54
CA LEU A 183 17.13 -3.65 12.00
C LEU A 183 16.57 -3.04 13.29
N ILE A 184 15.24 -3.04 13.45
CA ILE A 184 14.57 -2.60 14.69
C ILE A 184 15.08 -3.41 15.90
N PHE A 185 15.21 -4.73 15.76
CA PHE A 185 15.73 -5.58 16.85
C PHE A 185 17.25 -5.57 16.97
N ALA A 186 17.98 -5.48 15.85
CA ALA A 186 19.45 -5.39 15.88
C ALA A 186 19.92 -4.16 16.65
N ARG A 187 19.19 -3.04 16.56
CA ARG A 187 19.45 -1.85 17.37
C ARG A 187 19.41 -2.14 18.87
N GLN A 188 18.43 -2.89 19.36
CA GLN A 188 18.35 -3.22 20.80
C GLN A 188 19.58 -3.97 21.30
N LEU A 189 20.18 -4.81 20.46
CA LEU A 189 21.39 -5.54 20.83
C LEU A 189 22.60 -4.60 20.98
N ILE A 190 22.64 -3.50 20.22
CA ILE A 190 23.72 -2.49 20.32
C ILE A 190 23.58 -1.67 21.60
N ASP A 191 22.35 -1.30 21.99
CA ASP A 191 22.11 -0.51 23.21
C ASP A 191 22.36 -1.31 24.51
N VAL A 192 22.50 -2.64 24.43
CA VAL A 192 22.76 -3.55 25.57
C VAL A 192 24.26 -3.88 25.73
N LEU A 193 25.09 -3.59 24.72
CA LEU A 193 26.55 -3.82 24.71
C LEU A 193 27.31 -2.57 25.17
#